data_AF-A0A8I0VKN2-F1
#
_entry.id   AF-A0A8I0VKN2-F1
#
_cell.length_a   1.000
_cell.length_b   1.000
_cell.length_c   1.000
_cell.angle_alpha   90.00
_cell.angle_beta   90.00
_cell.angle_gamma   90.00
#
_symmetry.space_group_name_H-M   'P 1'
#
loop_
_entity.id
_entity.type
_entity.pdbx_description
1 polymer ?
#
loop_
_entity_poly.entity_id
_entity_poly.type
_entity_poly.pdbx_seq_one_letter_code
_entity_poly.pdbx_strand_id
1 'polypeptide(L)'
;MKDSLAKALPAKRPILSFPFGRMGVRYVDYKVQMRMLIALVAMELTIISVGLAYLYYRFASIIDANIYRIHKQASTDVFSVMLQETTWVLSVSVLINLAALLIADRVWIRYVRSIVGAFGSQADRIADLDFRVDHPELETQHESIDMIQTWYRGERQRSMEIRTALNAIVLNDVDDPEGRERIRGHLVTIQKLLPPYSRRFVGRIRRS
;
A
#
# COMPACT_ATOMS: atom_id res chain seq x y z
N MET A 1 36.35 -12.70 -42.88
CA MET A 1 36.27 -13.01 -41.43
C MET A 1 36.36 -11.73 -40.61
N LYS A 2 35.41 -10.82 -40.86
CA LYS A 2 35.15 -9.59 -40.12
C LYS A 2 33.63 -9.60 -39.88
N ASP A 3 33.19 -9.02 -38.77
CA ASP A 3 31.78 -8.67 -38.48
C ASP A 3 30.89 -9.73 -37.81
N SER A 4 31.34 -10.28 -36.67
CA SER A 4 30.41 -10.80 -35.66
C SER A 4 30.72 -10.27 -34.24
N LEU A 5 31.01 -8.97 -34.15
CA LEU A 5 30.94 -8.25 -32.87
C LEU A 5 29.46 -8.03 -32.56
N ALA A 6 28.86 -9.03 -31.89
CA ALA A 6 27.57 -8.92 -31.25
C ALA A 6 27.60 -7.70 -30.33
N LYS A 7 26.99 -6.61 -30.81
CA LYS A 7 26.82 -5.35 -30.11
C LYS A 7 25.84 -5.62 -28.98
N ALA A 8 26.36 -6.13 -27.85
CA ALA A 8 25.61 -6.33 -26.62
C ALA A 8 25.03 -4.96 -26.25
N LEU A 9 23.73 -4.81 -26.49
CA LEU A 9 22.99 -3.62 -26.11
C LEU A 9 23.25 -3.40 -24.61
N PRO A 10 23.77 -2.23 -24.19
CA PRO A 10 24.00 -1.98 -22.78
C PRO A 10 22.66 -2.12 -22.08
N ALA A 11 22.56 -3.12 -21.20
CA ALA A 11 21.38 -3.40 -20.41
C ALA A 11 20.90 -2.06 -19.83
N LYS A 12 19.71 -1.63 -20.28
CA LYS A 12 19.08 -0.38 -19.90
C LYS A 12 18.90 -0.45 -18.38
N ARG A 13 19.84 0.16 -17.65
CA ARG A 13 19.90 0.03 -16.19
C ARG A 13 18.56 0.55 -15.64
N PRO A 14 17.78 -0.25 -14.91
CA PRO A 14 16.65 0.29 -14.19
C PRO A 14 17.23 1.25 -13.15
N ILE A 15 17.04 2.54 -13.39
CA ILE A 15 17.41 3.62 -12.49
C ILE A 15 16.44 3.51 -11.30
N LEU A 16 16.74 2.62 -10.37
CA LEU A 16 16.08 2.58 -9.06
C LEU A 16 16.86 3.49 -8.11
N SER A 17 16.93 4.77 -8.46
CA SER A 17 17.00 5.82 -7.44
C SER A 17 15.60 5.93 -6.87
N PHE A 18 15.25 5.12 -5.88
CA PHE A 18 13.99 5.34 -5.17
C PHE A 18 14.09 6.69 -4.48
N PRO A 19 13.26 7.68 -4.85
CA PRO A 19 13.26 8.98 -4.20
C PRO A 19 12.49 8.84 -2.88
N PHE A 20 13.02 8.08 -1.92
CA PHE A 20 12.43 7.95 -0.59
C PHE A 20 12.30 9.31 0.11
N GLY A 21 13.13 10.29 -0.26
CA GLY A 21 13.10 11.65 0.31
C GLY A 21 11.93 12.54 -0.11
N ARG A 22 11.05 12.11 -1.03
CA ARG A 22 9.86 12.88 -1.46
C ARG A 22 8.57 12.05 -1.54
N MET A 23 8.57 10.77 -1.15
CA MET A 23 7.33 10.02 -1.02
C MET A 23 6.62 10.46 0.26
N GLY A 24 5.93 11.60 0.17
CA GLY A 24 4.81 11.92 1.04
C GLY A 24 3.80 10.79 0.91
N VAL A 25 3.87 9.89 1.88
CA VAL A 25 3.01 8.75 2.18
C VAL A 25 1.58 8.92 1.63
N ARG A 26 1.30 8.23 0.52
CA ARG A 26 -0.07 7.88 0.11
C ARG A 26 -0.11 6.40 -0.23
N TYR A 27 0.26 5.57 0.76
CA TYR A 27 0.21 4.11 0.68
C TYR A 27 -1.14 3.54 1.14
N VAL A 28 -2.22 4.27 0.86
CA VAL A 28 -3.56 3.70 0.99
C VAL A 28 -3.91 3.12 -0.36
N ASP A 29 -4.05 1.79 -0.40
CA ASP A 29 -4.53 1.09 -1.59
C ASP A 29 -5.90 1.69 -1.98
N TYR A 30 -5.89 2.47 -3.06
CA TYR A 30 -7.06 3.19 -3.54
C TYR A 30 -8.21 2.23 -3.86
N LYS A 31 -7.92 0.97 -4.22
CA LYS A 31 -8.95 -0.03 -4.52
C LYS A 31 -9.69 -0.42 -3.24
N VAL A 32 -8.98 -0.61 -2.15
CA VAL A 32 -9.58 -0.97 -0.85
C VAL A 32 -10.37 0.20 -0.30
N GLN A 33 -9.81 1.41 -0.35
CA GLN A 33 -10.52 2.62 0.07
C GLN A 33 -11.80 2.84 -0.75
N MET A 34 -11.73 2.67 -2.07
CA MET A 34 -12.89 2.84 -2.95
C MET A 34 -13.98 1.79 -2.68
N ARG A 35 -13.60 0.52 -2.46
CA ARG A 35 -14.57 -0.54 -2.08
C ARG A 35 -15.25 -0.23 -0.75
N MET A 36 -14.50 0.23 0.25
CA MET A 36 -15.05 0.59 1.56
C MET A 36 -16.01 1.79 1.44
N LEU A 37 -15.64 2.80 0.64
CA LEU A 37 -16.48 3.96 0.37
C LEU A 37 -17.78 3.57 -0.34
N ILE A 38 -17.70 2.73 -1.38
CA ILE A 38 -18.87 2.24 -2.11
C ILE A 38 -19.80 1.48 -1.17
N ALA A 39 -19.27 0.60 -0.32
CA ALA A 39 -20.06 -0.14 0.65
C ALA A 39 -20.77 0.78 1.65
N LEU A 40 -20.08 1.82 2.13
CA LEU A 40 -20.64 2.78 3.08
C LEU A 40 -21.74 3.64 2.45
N VAL A 41 -21.54 4.11 1.21
CA VAL A 41 -22.56 4.85 0.45
C VAL A 41 -23.77 3.97 0.14
N ALA A 42 -23.56 2.72 -0.30
CA ALA A 42 -24.66 1.79 -0.58
C ALA A 42 -25.48 1.47 0.67
N MET A 43 -24.81 1.29 1.81
CA MET A 43 -25.48 1.10 3.10
C MET A 43 -26.29 2.34 3.51
N GLU A 44 -25.72 3.54 3.38
CA GLU A 44 -26.40 4.79 3.70
C GLU A 44 -27.65 5.00 2.83
N LEU A 45 -27.55 4.76 1.51
CA LEU A 45 -28.70 4.78 0.61
C LEU A 45 -29.77 3.78 1.03
N THR A 46 -29.38 2.57 1.44
CA THR A 46 -30.32 1.55 1.91
C THR A 46 -31.05 2.01 3.18
N ILE A 47 -30.34 2.56 4.16
CA ILE A 47 -30.93 3.07 5.41
C ILE A 47 -31.91 4.20 5.10
N ILE A 48 -31.52 5.16 4.24
CA ILE A 48 -32.37 6.28 3.85
C ILE A 48 -33.62 5.78 3.11
N SER A 49 -33.48 4.88 2.14
CA SER A 49 -34.62 4.33 1.39
C SER A 49 -35.59 3.57 2.29
N VAL A 50 -35.08 2.74 3.20
CA VAL A 50 -35.92 2.00 4.16
C VAL A 50 -36.60 2.94 5.15
N GLY A 51 -35.87 3.93 5.69
CA GLY A 51 -36.43 4.94 6.59
C GLY A 51 -37.52 5.77 5.94
N LEU A 52 -37.32 6.18 4.67
CA LEU A 52 -38.31 6.93 3.90
C LEU A 52 -39.56 6.09 3.62
N ALA A 53 -39.38 4.82 3.23
CA ALA A 53 -40.49 3.90 3.01
C ALA A 53 -41.31 3.71 4.30
N TYR A 54 -40.64 3.51 5.44
CA TYR A 54 -41.30 3.40 6.74
C TYR A 54 -42.10 4.67 7.10
N LEU A 55 -41.49 5.85 6.99
CA LEU A 55 -42.15 7.13 7.27
C LEU A 55 -43.35 7.35 6.35
N TYR A 56 -43.22 6.99 5.07
CA TYR A 56 -44.31 7.10 4.11
C TYR A 56 -45.54 6.28 4.54
N TYR A 57 -45.36 4.99 4.88
CA TYR A 57 -46.45 4.16 5.37
C TYR A 57 -47.03 4.68 6.69
N ARG A 58 -46.17 5.14 7.60
CA ARG A 58 -46.59 5.65 8.90
C ARG A 58 -47.41 6.93 8.76
N PHE A 59 -46.98 7.86 7.93
CA PHE A 59 -47.69 9.11 7.67
C PHE A 59 -48.98 8.88 6.91
N ALA A 60 -49.02 7.97 5.93
CA ALA A 60 -50.26 7.60 5.27
C ALA A 60 -51.31 7.12 6.28
N SER A 61 -50.92 6.23 7.20
CA SER A 61 -51.81 5.75 8.27
C SER A 61 -52.27 6.88 9.21
N ILE A 62 -51.39 7.81 9.59
CA ILE A 62 -51.73 8.95 10.45
C ILE A 62 -52.69 9.91 9.73
N ILE A 63 -52.47 10.18 8.44
CA ILE A 63 -53.32 11.06 7.63
C ILE A 63 -54.71 10.45 7.49
N ASP A 64 -54.81 9.17 7.13
CA ASP A 64 -56.09 8.47 7.03
C ASP A 64 -56.87 8.53 8.34
N ALA A 65 -56.22 8.25 9.47
CA ALA A 65 -56.84 8.33 10.79
C ALA A 65 -57.36 9.74 11.13
N ASN A 66 -56.67 10.80 10.67
CA ASN A 66 -57.07 12.17 10.94
C ASN A 66 -58.17 12.68 10.00
N ILE A 67 -58.19 12.26 8.73
CA ILE A 67 -59.26 12.62 7.77
C ILE A 67 -60.63 12.20 8.32
N TYR A 68 -60.73 11.00 8.90
CA TYR A 68 -61.98 10.53 9.52
C TYR A 68 -62.34 11.27 10.83
N ARG A 69 -61.35 11.86 11.52
CA ARG A 69 -61.51 12.45 12.85
C ARG A 69 -61.85 13.93 12.86
N ILE A 70 -61.65 14.65 11.75
CA ILE A 70 -62.08 16.05 11.58
C ILE A 70 -63.60 16.23 11.85
N HIS A 71 -64.39 15.16 11.76
CA HIS A 71 -65.83 15.15 12.09
C HIS A 71 -66.16 14.99 13.58
N LYS A 72 -65.19 14.71 14.46
CA LYS A 72 -65.40 14.49 15.90
C LYS A 72 -64.37 15.29 16.71
N GLN A 73 -64.84 16.39 17.31
CA GLN A 73 -64.10 17.36 18.11
C GLN A 73 -63.12 16.72 19.12
N ALA A 74 -61.83 16.84 18.83
CA ALA A 74 -60.65 16.85 19.71
C ALA A 74 -59.41 16.59 18.83
N SER A 75 -58.87 17.64 18.22
CA SER A 75 -57.72 17.54 17.31
C SER A 75 -56.45 17.27 18.12
N THR A 76 -55.95 16.03 18.04
CA THR A 76 -54.56 15.75 18.40
C THR A 76 -53.67 16.48 17.40
N ASP A 77 -52.61 17.17 17.85
CA ASP A 77 -51.71 17.89 16.96
C ASP A 77 -50.92 16.90 16.08
N VAL A 78 -51.38 16.74 14.83
CA VAL A 78 -50.80 15.82 13.83
C VAL A 78 -49.33 16.15 13.58
N PHE A 79 -48.99 17.44 13.63
CA PHE A 79 -47.63 17.89 13.40
C PHE A 79 -46.66 17.36 14.46
N SER A 80 -47.06 17.41 15.74
CA SER A 80 -46.27 16.86 16.85
C SER A 80 -45.99 15.36 16.67
N VAL A 81 -46.99 14.58 16.24
CA VAL A 81 -46.83 13.13 15.99
C VAL A 81 -45.89 12.87 14.81
N MET A 82 -46.04 13.62 13.71
CA MET A 82 -45.16 13.48 12.55
C MET A 82 -43.70 13.84 12.89
N LEU A 83 -43.51 14.89 13.70
CA LEU A 83 -42.19 15.32 14.14
C LEU A 83 -41.56 14.27 15.05
N GLN A 84 -42.31 13.70 15.99
CA GLN A 84 -41.83 12.62 16.86
C GLN A 84 -41.37 11.39 16.06
N GLU A 85 -42.18 10.94 15.10
CA GLU A 85 -41.84 9.78 14.25
C GLU A 85 -40.61 10.08 13.36
N THR A 86 -40.51 11.30 12.83
CA THR A 86 -39.34 11.74 12.06
C THR A 86 -38.08 11.75 12.91
N THR A 87 -38.13 12.34 14.10
CA THR A 87 -37.01 12.39 15.04
C THR A 87 -36.58 10.99 15.47
N TRP A 88 -37.53 10.07 15.68
CA TRP A 88 -37.25 8.68 16.00
C TRP A 88 -36.47 7.99 14.86
N VAL A 89 -36.97 8.05 13.62
CA VAL A 89 -36.33 7.43 12.46
C VAL A 89 -34.95 8.03 12.20
N LEU A 90 -34.80 9.36 12.32
CA LEU A 90 -33.50 10.03 12.20
C LEU A 90 -32.53 9.56 13.28
N SER A 91 -32.97 9.47 14.53
CA SER A 91 -32.12 9.04 15.65
C SER A 91 -31.61 7.61 15.45
N VAL A 92 -32.49 6.70 15.03
CA VAL A 92 -32.11 5.32 14.72
C VAL A 92 -31.14 5.26 13.53
N SER A 93 -31.40 6.03 12.47
CA SER A 93 -30.53 6.09 11.29
C SER A 93 -29.12 6.58 11.64
N VAL A 94 -29.02 7.64 12.44
CA VAL A 94 -27.74 8.16 12.93
C VAL A 94 -26.99 7.11 13.76
N LEU A 95 -27.70 6.39 14.63
CA LEU A 95 -27.10 5.36 15.49
C LEU A 95 -26.54 4.19 14.65
N ILE A 96 -27.28 3.74 13.63
CA ILE A 96 -26.81 2.70 12.70
C ILE A 96 -25.59 3.17 11.92
N ASN A 97 -25.60 4.40 11.40
CA ASN A 97 -24.46 4.97 10.67
C ASN A 97 -23.21 5.08 11.56
N LEU A 98 -23.38 5.50 12.82
CA LEU A 98 -22.27 5.55 13.78
C LEU A 98 -21.70 4.15 14.04
N ALA A 99 -22.56 3.15 14.24
CA ALA A 99 -22.15 1.77 14.44
C ALA A 99 -21.38 1.22 13.23
N ALA A 100 -21.87 1.49 12.02
CA ALA A 100 -21.19 1.10 10.79
C ALA A 100 -19.81 1.76 10.64
N LEU A 101 -19.70 3.05 10.98
CA LEU A 101 -18.43 3.77 10.96
C LEU A 101 -17.41 3.16 11.94
N LEU A 102 -17.86 2.78 13.15
CA LEU A 102 -17.01 2.11 14.14
C LEU A 102 -16.55 0.73 13.66
N ILE A 103 -17.42 -0.02 12.99
CA ILE A 103 -17.05 -1.31 12.39
C ILE A 103 -16.01 -1.09 11.28
N ALA A 104 -16.24 -0.12 10.40
CA ALA A 104 -15.31 0.23 9.33
C ALA A 104 -13.93 0.60 9.87
N ASP A 105 -13.85 1.42 10.91
CA ASP A 105 -12.59 1.77 11.58
C ASP A 105 -11.87 0.54 12.15
N ARG A 106 -12.60 -0.37 12.82
CA ARG A 106 -12.00 -1.61 13.34
C ARG A 106 -11.47 -2.52 12.25
N VAL A 107 -12.22 -2.69 11.15
CA VAL A 107 -11.79 -3.48 9.99
C VAL A 107 -10.56 -2.86 9.35
N TRP A 108 -10.56 -1.53 9.20
CA TRP A 108 -9.44 -0.77 8.66
C TRP A 108 -8.16 -0.95 9.49
N ILE A 109 -8.23 -0.77 10.82
CA ILE A 109 -7.07 -0.95 11.71
C ILE A 109 -6.51 -2.38 11.60
N ARG A 110 -7.38 -3.39 11.57
CA ARG A 110 -6.95 -4.79 11.42
C ARG A 110 -6.22 -5.01 10.09
N TYR A 111 -6.77 -4.48 9.01
CA TYR A 111 -6.17 -4.56 7.68
C TYR A 111 -4.80 -3.86 7.62
N VAL A 112 -4.71 -2.63 8.11
CA VAL A 112 -3.45 -1.86 8.15
C VAL A 112 -2.40 -2.59 8.99
N ARG A 113 -2.76 -3.12 10.17
CA ARG A 113 -1.83 -3.89 11.00
C ARG A 113 -1.32 -5.14 10.28
N SER A 114 -2.16 -5.81 9.50
CA SER A 114 -1.76 -6.97 8.70
C SER A 114 -0.70 -6.59 7.66
N ILE A 115 -0.89 -5.47 6.95
CA ILE A 115 0.08 -4.99 5.95
C ILE A 115 1.38 -4.55 6.61
N VAL A 116 1.30 -3.74 7.67
CA VAL A 116 2.49 -3.23 8.37
C VAL A 116 3.27 -4.39 9.00
N GLY A 117 2.59 -5.39 9.54
CA GLY A 117 3.23 -6.61 10.06
C GLY A 117 3.98 -7.38 8.98
N ALA A 118 3.33 -7.59 7.81
CA ALA A 118 3.98 -8.24 6.67
C ALA A 118 5.22 -7.45 6.20
N PHE A 119 5.10 -6.13 6.08
CA PHE A 119 6.20 -5.26 5.68
C PHE A 119 7.34 -5.25 6.70
N GLY A 120 7.03 -5.15 8.00
CA GLY A 120 8.01 -5.21 9.09
C GLY A 120 8.81 -6.51 9.06
N SER A 121 8.12 -7.64 8.89
CA SER A 121 8.79 -8.95 8.79
C SER A 121 9.74 -9.06 7.58
N GLN A 122 9.44 -8.37 6.47
CA GLN A 122 10.33 -8.31 5.31
C GLN A 122 11.49 -7.35 5.54
N ALA A 123 11.23 -6.20 6.17
CA ALA A 123 12.25 -5.21 6.50
C ALA A 123 13.30 -5.77 7.46
N ASP A 124 12.89 -6.50 8.50
CA ASP A 124 13.79 -7.14 9.46
C ASP A 124 14.69 -8.17 8.76
N ARG A 125 14.15 -8.98 7.84
CA ARG A 125 14.94 -9.94 7.04
C ARG A 125 15.92 -9.26 6.10
N ILE A 126 15.54 -8.13 5.50
CA ILE A 126 16.44 -7.33 4.66
C ILE A 126 17.57 -6.75 5.52
N ALA A 127 17.25 -6.31 6.75
CA ALA A 127 18.26 -5.84 7.70
C ALA A 127 19.24 -6.95 8.09
N ASP A 128 18.78 -8.20 8.19
CA ASP A 128 19.61 -9.37 8.45
C ASP A 128 20.43 -9.85 7.23
N LEU A 129 20.24 -9.23 6.05
CA LEU A 129 20.94 -9.58 4.79
C LEU A 129 20.83 -11.07 4.44
N ASP A 130 19.80 -11.77 4.91
CA ASP A 130 19.61 -13.18 4.60
C ASP A 130 18.91 -13.33 3.23
N PHE A 131 19.72 -13.63 2.21
CA PHE A 131 19.28 -13.83 0.83
C PHE A 131 19.07 -15.30 0.45
N ARG A 132 18.99 -16.21 1.43
CA ARG A 132 19.12 -17.65 1.18
C ARG A 132 17.83 -18.38 0.83
N VAL A 133 16.65 -17.81 1.10
CA VAL A 133 15.39 -18.56 0.98
C VAL A 133 14.42 -17.89 0.02
N ASP A 134 14.18 -18.53 -1.12
CA ASP A 134 13.05 -18.24 -1.99
C ASP A 134 11.80 -18.83 -1.32
N HIS A 135 10.99 -17.99 -0.69
CA HIS A 135 9.75 -18.42 -0.04
C HIS A 135 8.58 -18.42 -1.06
N PRO A 136 8.04 -19.60 -1.44
CA PRO A 136 6.92 -19.69 -2.36
C PRO A 136 5.58 -19.25 -1.76
N GLU A 137 5.48 -19.08 -0.44
CA GLU A 137 4.21 -18.82 0.26
C GLU A 137 3.72 -17.35 0.17
N LEU A 138 4.49 -16.47 -0.49
CA LEU A 138 4.18 -15.03 -0.60
C LEU A 138 3.64 -14.63 -1.98
N GLU A 139 2.90 -15.52 -2.65
CA GLU A 139 2.25 -15.26 -3.94
C GLU A 139 1.06 -14.27 -3.88
N THR A 140 0.76 -13.69 -2.73
CA THR A 140 -0.37 -12.77 -2.57
C THR A 140 -0.08 -11.35 -3.06
N GLN A 141 -0.36 -11.13 -4.35
CA GLN A 141 -1.11 -10.05 -5.04
C GLN A 141 -0.99 -8.56 -4.63
N HIS A 142 -0.10 -8.13 -3.74
CA HIS A 142 0.11 -6.69 -3.50
C HIS A 142 1.25 -6.14 -4.36
N GLU A 143 0.94 -5.15 -5.20
CA GLU A 143 1.88 -4.46 -6.10
C GLU A 143 3.12 -3.92 -5.36
N SER A 144 2.94 -3.50 -4.09
CA SER A 144 4.05 -3.05 -3.23
C SER A 144 4.98 -4.18 -2.84
N ILE A 145 4.44 -5.37 -2.55
CA ILE A 145 5.22 -6.57 -2.25
C ILE A 145 5.96 -7.01 -3.51
N ASP A 146 5.33 -7.00 -4.67
CA ASP A 146 5.98 -7.28 -5.96
C ASP A 146 7.14 -6.32 -6.23
N MET A 147 6.98 -5.03 -5.92
CA MET A 147 8.04 -4.03 -6.03
C MET A 147 9.23 -4.37 -5.13
N ILE A 148 8.97 -4.74 -3.87
CA ILE A 148 10.00 -5.13 -2.90
C ILE A 148 10.68 -6.43 -3.34
N GLN A 149 9.93 -7.43 -3.78
CA GLN A 149 10.47 -8.69 -4.29
C GLN A 149 11.32 -8.48 -5.54
N THR A 150 10.87 -7.64 -6.48
CA THR A 150 11.63 -7.29 -7.68
C THR A 150 12.92 -6.58 -7.32
N TRP A 151 12.86 -5.63 -6.38
CA TRP A 151 14.06 -4.96 -5.86
C TRP A 151 15.01 -5.95 -5.19
N TYR A 152 14.48 -6.83 -4.33
CA TYR A 152 15.24 -7.84 -3.61
C TYR A 152 15.96 -8.81 -4.55
N ARG A 153 15.27 -9.30 -5.59
CA ARG A 153 15.90 -10.13 -6.64
C ARG A 153 17.02 -9.38 -7.35
N GLY A 154 16.82 -8.09 -7.64
CA GLY A 154 17.86 -7.22 -8.20
C GLY A 154 19.06 -7.04 -7.28
N GLU A 155 18.84 -6.87 -5.98
CA GLU A 155 19.91 -6.70 -5.00
C GLU A 155 20.67 -8.01 -4.73
N ARG A 156 19.96 -9.15 -4.70
CA ARG A 156 20.57 -10.49 -4.63
C ARG A 156 21.49 -10.74 -5.83
N GLN A 157 21.01 -10.46 -7.05
CA GLN A 157 21.80 -10.57 -8.27
C GLN A 157 23.05 -9.68 -8.22
N ARG A 158 22.89 -8.41 -7.81
CA ARG A 158 24.02 -7.48 -7.63
C ARG A 158 25.03 -7.99 -6.60
N SER A 159 24.58 -8.54 -5.48
CA SER A 159 25.46 -9.11 -4.45
C SER A 159 26.26 -10.31 -4.97
N MET A 160 25.63 -11.18 -5.78
CA MET A 160 26.32 -12.28 -6.45
C MET A 160 27.38 -11.77 -7.43
N GLU A 161 27.07 -10.75 -8.25
CA GLU A 161 28.03 -10.14 -9.18
C GLU A 161 29.24 -9.54 -8.45
N ILE A 162 29.03 -8.88 -7.31
CA ILE A 162 30.12 -8.34 -6.47
C ILE A 162 30.97 -9.48 -5.92
N ARG A 163 30.36 -10.55 -5.40
CA ARG A 163 31.10 -11.72 -4.89
C ARG A 163 31.93 -12.39 -5.98
N THR A 164 31.36 -12.56 -7.18
CA THR A 164 32.08 -13.11 -8.33
C THR A 164 33.25 -12.20 -8.74
N ALA A 165 33.03 -10.88 -8.76
CA ALA A 165 34.10 -9.92 -9.07
C ALA A 165 35.20 -9.90 -8.00
N LEU A 166 34.86 -10.08 -6.71
CA LEU A 166 35.83 -10.20 -5.62
C LEU A 166 36.62 -11.49 -5.69
N ASN A 167 35.96 -12.63 -5.96
CA ASN A 167 36.63 -13.93 -6.07
C ASN A 167 37.55 -14.02 -7.29
N ALA A 168 37.30 -13.21 -8.33
CA ALA A 168 38.18 -13.10 -9.49
C ALA A 168 39.48 -12.32 -9.21
N ILE A 169 39.55 -11.58 -8.10
CA ILE A 169 40.75 -10.85 -7.69
C ILE A 169 41.73 -11.85 -7.06
N VAL A 170 42.69 -12.32 -7.84
CA VAL A 170 43.82 -13.13 -7.35
C VAL A 170 44.82 -12.17 -6.69
N LEU A 171 44.92 -12.23 -5.35
CA LEU A 171 45.83 -11.39 -4.56
C LEU A 171 47.32 -11.64 -4.85
N ASN A 172 47.66 -12.75 -5.48
CA ASN A 172 49.04 -13.11 -5.81
C ASN A 172 49.59 -12.35 -7.01
N ASP A 173 48.73 -11.67 -7.79
CA ASP A 173 49.11 -10.93 -9.01
C ASP A 173 49.45 -9.45 -8.74
N VAL A 174 49.59 -9.03 -7.47
CA VAL A 174 49.76 -7.60 -7.11
C VAL A 174 51.12 -7.04 -7.56
N ASP A 175 52.13 -7.90 -7.70
CA ASP A 175 53.47 -7.49 -8.13
C ASP A 175 53.62 -7.41 -9.66
N ASP A 176 52.70 -8.02 -10.42
CA ASP A 176 52.67 -7.97 -11.88
C ASP A 176 51.95 -6.69 -12.38
N PRO A 177 52.58 -5.86 -13.24
CA PRO A 177 51.93 -4.69 -13.83
C PRO A 177 50.64 -5.03 -14.61
N GLU A 178 50.56 -6.18 -15.26
CA GLU A 178 49.31 -6.61 -15.93
C GLU A 178 48.25 -7.01 -14.90
N GLY A 179 48.66 -7.70 -13.83
CA GLY A 179 47.83 -8.02 -12.67
C GLY A 179 47.19 -6.78 -12.03
N ARG A 180 47.95 -5.69 -11.86
CA ARG A 180 47.44 -4.41 -11.33
C ARG A 180 46.33 -3.82 -12.19
N GLU A 181 46.45 -3.88 -13.52
CA GLU A 181 45.42 -3.37 -14.43
C GLU A 181 44.16 -4.24 -14.41
N ARG A 182 44.31 -5.57 -14.29
CA ARG A 182 43.19 -6.50 -14.06
C ARG A 182 42.46 -6.17 -12.76
N ILE A 183 43.18 -6.00 -11.65
CA ILE A 183 42.64 -5.64 -10.33
C ILE A 183 41.88 -4.30 -10.42
N ARG A 184 42.46 -3.30 -11.09
CA ARG A 184 41.82 -1.99 -11.31
C ARG A 184 40.50 -2.12 -12.06
N GLY A 185 40.45 -2.96 -13.11
CA GLY A 185 39.24 -3.26 -13.86
C GLY A 185 38.13 -3.87 -12.98
N HIS A 186 38.49 -4.82 -12.12
CA HIS A 186 37.55 -5.41 -11.16
C HIS A 186 37.07 -4.41 -10.10
N LEU A 187 37.95 -3.57 -9.56
CA LEU A 187 37.58 -2.52 -8.60
C LEU A 187 36.63 -1.48 -9.20
N VAL A 188 36.85 -1.07 -10.45
CA VAL A 188 35.93 -0.16 -11.17
C VAL A 188 34.57 -0.83 -11.38
N THR A 189 34.55 -2.14 -11.62
CA THR A 189 33.30 -2.91 -11.77
C THR A 189 32.55 -2.99 -10.43
N ILE A 190 33.22 -3.32 -9.34
CA ILE A 190 32.65 -3.30 -7.98
C ILE A 190 32.12 -1.91 -7.63
N GLN A 191 32.87 -0.85 -7.92
CA GLN A 191 32.44 0.54 -7.69
C GLN A 191 31.18 0.91 -8.50
N LYS A 192 31.02 0.37 -9.71
CA LYS A 192 29.82 0.57 -10.53
C LYS A 192 28.61 -0.21 -10.02
N LEU A 193 28.84 -1.33 -9.34
CA LEU A 193 27.81 -2.20 -8.77
C LEU A 193 27.34 -1.72 -7.39
N LEU A 194 28.18 -1.00 -6.64
CA LEU A 194 27.80 -0.43 -5.34
C LEU A 194 26.63 0.57 -5.48
N PRO A 195 25.66 0.54 -4.56
CA PRO A 195 24.50 1.45 -4.62
C PRO A 195 24.95 2.92 -4.58
N PRO A 196 24.20 3.84 -5.24
CA PRO A 196 24.56 5.26 -5.34
C PRO A 196 24.69 5.95 -3.97
N TYR A 197 24.09 5.41 -2.92
CA TYR A 197 24.21 5.89 -1.54
C TYR A 197 25.63 5.72 -0.95
N SER A 198 26.45 4.80 -1.50
CA SER A 198 27.85 4.58 -1.07
C SER A 198 28.78 5.74 -1.43
N ARG A 199 28.45 6.56 -2.44
CA ARG A 199 29.28 7.72 -2.84
C ARG A 199 29.38 8.79 -1.75
N ARG A 200 28.36 8.89 -0.87
CA ARG A 200 28.44 9.77 0.31
C ARG A 200 29.47 9.30 1.35
N PHE A 201 29.75 8.00 1.44
CA PHE A 201 30.78 7.47 2.33
C PHE A 201 32.20 7.60 1.75
N VAL A 202 32.36 7.36 0.45
CA VAL A 202 33.69 7.41 -0.21
C VAL A 202 34.27 8.85 -0.25
N GLY A 203 33.42 9.88 -0.31
CA GLY A 203 33.87 11.27 -0.27
C GLY A 203 34.57 11.69 1.04
N ARG A 204 34.43 10.92 2.11
CA ARG A 204 35.02 11.23 3.43
C ARG A 204 36.41 10.63 3.63
N ILE A 205 36.75 9.55 2.92
CA ILE A 205 38.07 8.88 3.02
C ILE A 205 39.16 9.66 2.27
N ARG A 206 38.79 10.52 1.32
CA ARG A 206 39.76 11.33 0.55
C ARG A 206 40.24 12.61 1.26
N ARG A 207 39.86 12.82 2.53
CA ARG A 207 40.21 14.02 3.34
C ARG A 207 40.88 13.70 4.68
N SER A 208 41.25 12.45 4.93
CA SER A 208 42.10 12.03 6.05
C SER A 208 43.38 11.43 5.49
#